data_AF-A0A950FIK9-F1
#
_entry.id   AF-A0A950FIK9-F1
#
_cell.length_a   1.000
_cell.length_b   1.000
_cell.length_c   1.000
_cell.angle_alpha   90.00
_cell.angle_beta   90.00
_cell.angle_gamma   90.00
#
_symmetry.space_group_name_H-M   'P 1'
#
loop_
_entity.id
_entity.type
_entity.pdbx_description
1 polymer ?
#
loop_
_entity_poly.entity_id
_entity_poly.type
_entity_poly.pdbx_seq_one_letter_code
_entity_poly.pdbx_strand_id
1 'polypeptide(L)'
;MISGLSGGLFLFGLAVGLIIADRRNNDAPQNVLTNLKVEFFGDQRIPRELYQHNVATWYALWSPSATISQVDSTTGKEIGRQLIVPKTWSIFLLFAEPARFRQIVLSAAGGDLPPYEIKLSSAKFAIIQISGDVPKGALEINAQS
;
A
#
# COMPACT_ATOMS: atom_id res chain seq x y z
N MET A 1 -28.27 -8.66 14.81
CA MET A 1 -27.44 -7.63 14.17
C MET A 1 -25.98 -8.00 14.42
N ILE A 2 -25.32 -8.61 13.44
CA ILE A 2 -23.88 -8.90 13.49
C ILE A 2 -23.32 -8.42 12.14
N SER A 3 -22.72 -7.25 12.14
CA SER A 3 -22.08 -6.66 10.96
C SER A 3 -20.73 -6.10 11.41
N GLY A 4 -19.75 -6.99 11.54
CA GLY A 4 -18.38 -6.64 11.95
C GLY A 4 -17.31 -7.67 11.56
N LEU A 5 -17.64 -8.73 10.81
CA LEU A 5 -16.73 -9.86 10.58
C LEU A 5 -16.16 -9.96 9.14
N SER A 6 -16.51 -9.04 8.25
CA SER A 6 -16.11 -9.12 6.84
C SER A 6 -14.72 -8.51 6.53
N GLY A 7 -14.23 -7.56 7.35
CA GLY A 7 -12.94 -6.90 7.09
C GLY A 7 -11.70 -7.75 7.40
N GLY A 8 -11.77 -8.56 8.47
CA GLY A 8 -10.63 -9.37 8.90
C GLY A 8 -10.30 -10.53 7.94
N LEU A 9 -11.32 -11.22 7.44
CA LEU A 9 -11.16 -12.34 6.51
C LEU A 9 -10.51 -11.93 5.18
N PHE A 10 -10.76 -10.71 4.70
CA PHE A 10 -10.20 -10.22 3.44
C PHE A 10 -8.69 -9.95 3.55
N LEU A 11 -8.24 -9.34 4.66
CA LEU A 11 -6.83 -9.08 4.91
C LEU A 11 -6.04 -10.37 5.19
N PHE A 12 -6.64 -11.33 5.91
CA PHE A 12 -6.04 -12.65 6.12
C PHE A 12 -5.91 -13.42 4.80
N GLY A 13 -6.92 -13.37 3.92
CA GLY A 13 -6.86 -14.00 2.59
C GLY A 13 -5.74 -13.42 1.73
N LEU A 14 -5.55 -12.10 1.78
CA LEU A 14 -4.49 -11.40 1.03
C LEU A 14 -3.09 -11.75 1.57
N ALA A 15 -2.93 -11.80 2.89
CA ALA A 15 -1.68 -12.22 3.53
C ALA A 15 -1.34 -13.70 3.26
N VAL A 16 -2.33 -14.60 3.32
CA VAL A 16 -2.14 -16.02 2.98
C VAL A 16 -1.84 -16.19 1.49
N GLY A 17 -2.51 -15.46 0.61
CA GLY A 17 -2.22 -15.43 -0.83
C GLY A 17 -0.79 -15.02 -1.14
N LEU A 18 -0.27 -14.00 -0.43
CA LEU A 18 1.13 -13.57 -0.52
C LEU A 18 2.11 -14.67 -0.08
N ILE A 19 1.84 -15.37 1.02
CA ILE A 19 2.70 -16.46 1.53
C ILE A 19 2.69 -17.67 0.58
N ILE A 20 1.54 -18.03 0.00
CA ILE A 20 1.43 -19.16 -0.94
C ILE A 20 2.11 -18.82 -2.27
N ALA A 21 1.98 -17.59 -2.77
CA ALA A 21 2.72 -17.11 -3.94
C ALA A 21 4.24 -17.16 -3.71
N ASP A 22 4.68 -16.91 -2.47
CA ASP A 22 6.09 -17.03 -2.11
C ASP A 22 6.62 -18.47 -2.16
N ARG A 23 5.78 -19.49 -1.93
CA ARG A 23 6.21 -20.90 -1.95
C ARG A 23 6.15 -21.59 -3.32
N ARG A 24 5.35 -21.09 -4.28
CA ARG A 24 5.13 -21.80 -5.57
C ARG A 24 6.18 -21.54 -6.65
N ASN A 25 6.88 -20.41 -6.62
CA ASN A 25 7.94 -20.10 -7.59
C ASN A 25 9.32 -20.31 -6.96
N ASN A 26 10.01 -21.36 -7.39
CA ASN A 26 11.43 -21.65 -7.15
C ASN A 26 12.37 -20.86 -8.09
N ASP A 27 11.83 -19.97 -8.91
CA ASP A 27 12.64 -19.15 -9.81
C ASP A 27 13.46 -18.15 -8.99
N ALA A 28 14.78 -18.19 -9.19
CA ALA A 28 15.69 -17.25 -8.58
C ALA A 28 15.32 -15.81 -9.02
N PRO A 29 15.35 -14.81 -8.12
CA PRO A 29 15.07 -13.43 -8.49
C PRO A 29 15.96 -12.94 -9.63
N GLN A 30 15.32 -12.43 -10.69
CA GLN A 30 15.96 -11.94 -11.91
C GLN A 30 15.93 -10.41 -11.97
N ASN A 31 16.81 -9.79 -12.75
CA ASN A 31 16.74 -8.35 -13.03
C ASN A 31 15.65 -8.09 -14.08
N VAL A 32 14.39 -8.10 -13.64
CA VAL A 32 13.22 -7.81 -14.48
C VAL A 32 12.73 -6.40 -14.19
N LEU A 33 12.60 -5.59 -15.24
CA LEU A 33 12.00 -4.26 -15.11
C LEU A 33 10.60 -4.42 -14.50
N THR A 34 10.32 -3.68 -13.44
CA THR A 34 9.04 -3.76 -12.74
C THR A 34 8.48 -2.36 -12.57
N ASN A 35 7.35 -2.10 -13.21
CA ASN A 35 6.74 -0.78 -13.26
C ASN A 35 5.22 -0.87 -13.12
N LEU A 36 4.66 0.05 -12.34
CA LEU A 36 3.23 0.33 -12.30
C LEU A 36 3.02 1.82 -12.50
N LYS A 37 2.09 2.20 -13.39
CA LYS A 37 1.61 3.56 -13.55
C LYS A 37 0.12 3.61 -13.30
N VAL A 38 -0.29 4.42 -12.33
CA VAL A 38 -1.71 4.62 -11.97
C VAL A 38 -2.04 6.10 -11.97
N GLU A 39 -3.29 6.44 -12.30
CA GLU A 39 -3.82 7.78 -12.22
C GLU A 39 -4.60 7.96 -10.91
N PHE A 40 -4.10 8.86 -10.06
CA PHE A 40 -4.82 9.34 -8.90
C PHE A 40 -5.70 10.52 -9.27
N PHE A 41 -6.86 10.60 -8.62
CA PHE A 41 -7.84 11.65 -8.87
C PHE A 41 -7.73 12.84 -7.91
N GLY A 42 -6.86 12.77 -6.90
CA GLY A 42 -6.77 13.76 -5.82
C GLY A 42 -7.84 13.60 -4.74
N ASP A 43 -8.59 12.50 -4.76
CA ASP A 43 -9.62 12.16 -3.79
C ASP A 43 -9.53 10.67 -3.38
N GLN A 44 -10.58 10.13 -2.77
CA GLN A 44 -10.63 8.77 -2.22
C GLN A 44 -11.02 7.69 -3.25
N ARG A 45 -11.17 8.06 -4.53
CA ARG A 45 -11.49 7.08 -5.57
C ARG A 45 -10.31 6.15 -5.81
N ILE A 46 -10.63 4.88 -6.10
CA ILE A 46 -9.64 3.88 -6.49
C ILE A 46 -8.88 4.42 -7.71
N PRO A 47 -7.53 4.45 -7.68
CA PRO A 47 -6.73 4.90 -8.80
C PRO A 47 -7.01 4.08 -10.06
N ARG A 48 -6.85 4.68 -11.23
CA ARG A 48 -7.02 3.98 -12.50
C ARG A 48 -5.69 3.47 -13.00
N GLU A 49 -5.58 2.19 -13.35
CA GLU A 49 -4.38 1.68 -14.03
C GLU A 49 -4.21 2.37 -15.38
N LEU A 50 -2.99 2.86 -15.64
CA LEU A 50 -2.60 3.40 -16.94
C LEU A 50 -1.67 2.44 -17.67
N TYR A 51 -0.76 1.79 -16.94
CA TYR A 51 0.22 0.85 -17.49
C TYR A 51 0.80 -0.02 -16.38
N GLN A 52 1.15 -1.26 -16.72
CA GLN A 52 1.90 -2.14 -15.81
C GLN A 52 2.87 -3.05 -16.58
N HIS A 53 4.00 -3.36 -15.95
CA HIS A 53 5.00 -4.31 -16.43
C HIS A 53 5.60 -5.09 -15.26
N ASN A 54 5.65 -6.42 -15.40
CA ASN A 54 6.00 -7.35 -14.33
C ASN A 54 5.13 -7.23 -13.04
N VAL A 55 3.86 -6.84 -13.19
CA VAL A 55 2.89 -6.77 -12.09
C VAL A 55 1.77 -7.77 -12.40
N ALA A 56 1.59 -8.76 -11.53
CA ALA A 56 0.51 -9.74 -11.64
C ALA A 56 -0.82 -9.14 -11.19
N THR A 57 -0.80 -8.42 -10.07
CA THR A 57 -1.96 -7.71 -9.53
C THR A 57 -1.48 -6.60 -8.61
N TRP A 58 -2.31 -5.58 -8.46
CA TRP A 58 -2.09 -4.53 -7.48
C TRP A 58 -3.40 -4.10 -6.82
N TYR A 59 -3.29 -3.49 -5.65
CA TYR A 59 -4.42 -2.93 -4.91
C TYR A 59 -4.02 -1.61 -4.26
N ALA A 60 -4.95 -0.66 -4.20
CA ALA A 60 -4.79 0.57 -3.43
C ALA A 60 -5.92 0.68 -2.40
N LEU A 61 -5.53 0.91 -1.15
CA LEU A 61 -6.44 1.07 -0.02
C LEU A 61 -6.27 2.46 0.58
N TRP A 62 -7.36 3.22 0.63
CA TRP A 62 -7.40 4.48 1.36
C TRP A 62 -7.82 4.24 2.82
N SER A 63 -7.08 4.82 3.76
CA SER A 63 -7.39 4.80 5.19
C SER A 63 -7.66 6.23 5.69
N PRO A 64 -8.80 6.48 6.35
CA PRO A 64 -9.09 7.79 6.93
C PRO A 64 -8.15 8.09 8.09
N SER A 65 -8.02 9.38 8.44
CA SER A 65 -7.36 9.77 9.69
C SER A 65 -8.19 9.31 10.89
N ALA A 66 -7.52 8.90 11.96
CA ALA A 66 -8.17 8.52 13.22
C ALA A 66 -7.50 9.23 14.39
N THR A 67 -8.31 9.64 15.36
CA THR A 67 -7.81 10.18 16.64
C THR A 67 -8.06 9.15 17.72
N ILE A 68 -6.99 8.75 18.41
CA ILE A 68 -7.04 7.82 19.53
C ILE A 68 -6.83 8.63 20.81
N SER A 69 -7.89 8.78 21.59
CA SER A 69 -7.82 9.36 22.94
C SER A 69 -7.79 8.26 23.98
N GLN A 70 -6.89 8.37 24.96
CA GLN A 70 -6.95 7.54 26.15
C GLN A 70 -7.94 8.19 27.13
N VAL A 71 -8.87 7.41 27.66
CA VAL A 71 -9.90 7.88 28.60
C VAL A 71 -9.80 7.12 29.92
N ASP A 72 -10.03 7.83 31.01
CA ASP A 72 -10.16 7.24 32.34
C ASP A 72 -11.41 6.37 32.38
N SER A 73 -11.26 5.10 32.76
CA SER A 73 -12.34 4.11 32.72
C SER A 73 -13.48 4.40 33.71
N THR A 74 -13.23 5.22 34.73
CA THR A 74 -14.19 5.51 35.81
C THR A 74 -14.90 6.84 35.57
N THR A 75 -14.19 7.85 35.08
CA THR A 75 -14.70 9.21 34.89
C THR A 75 -15.04 9.55 33.45
N GLY A 76 -14.60 8.74 32.49
CA GLY A 76 -14.77 8.98 31.05
C GLY A 76 -14.01 10.19 30.53
N LYS A 77 -13.19 10.83 31.36
CA LYS A 77 -12.39 12.00 30.97
C LYS A 77 -11.16 11.56 30.18
N GLU A 78 -10.79 12.34 29.18
CA GLU A 78 -9.54 12.14 28.45
C GLU A 78 -8.35 12.28 29.41
N ILE A 79 -7.49 11.26 29.40
CA ILE A 79 -6.23 11.21 30.15
C ILE A 79 -5.09 11.03 29.16
N GLY A 80 -4.15 11.96 29.13
CA GLY A 80 -2.98 11.87 28.24
C GLY A 80 -3.15 12.57 26.88
N ARG A 81 -2.19 12.32 25.98
CA ARG A 81 -2.15 12.95 24.66
C ARG A 81 -2.98 12.15 23.66
N GLN A 82 -3.73 12.87 22.83
CA GLN A 82 -4.40 12.28 21.68
C GLN A 82 -3.36 11.87 20.64
N LEU A 83 -3.43 10.62 20.18
CA LEU A 83 -2.62 10.13 19.07
C LEU A 83 -3.41 10.34 17.78
N ILE A 84 -2.86 11.15 16.88
CA ILE A 84 -3.44 11.38 15.55
C ILE A 84 -2.77 10.43 14.57
N VAL A 85 -3.55 9.50 14.03
CA VAL A 85 -3.15 8.65 12.90
C VAL A 85 -3.53 9.41 11.63
N PRO A 86 -2.56 9.81 10.78
CA PRO A 86 -2.86 10.53 9.55
C PRO A 86 -3.60 9.61 8.57
N LYS A 87 -4.32 10.22 7.62
CA LYS A 87 -4.86 9.49 6.47
C LYS A 87 -3.71 8.92 5.62
N THR A 88 -3.91 7.74 5.05
CA THR A 88 -2.87 7.07 4.26
C THR A 88 -3.45 6.38 3.03
N TRP A 89 -2.61 6.20 2.03
CA TRP A 89 -2.80 5.26 0.93
C TRP A 89 -1.83 4.08 1.12
N SER A 90 -2.35 2.86 1.06
CA SER A 90 -1.54 1.65 1.02
C SER A 90 -1.65 1.01 -0.36
N ILE A 91 -0.52 0.89 -1.06
CA ILE A 91 -0.43 0.25 -2.38
C ILE A 91 0.26 -1.10 -2.20
N PHE A 92 -0.42 -2.15 -2.62
CA PHE A 92 0.06 -3.53 -2.60
C PHE A 92 0.39 -3.94 -4.03
N LEU A 93 1.59 -4.44 -4.26
CA LEU A 93 2.08 -4.90 -5.55
C LEU A 93 2.44 -6.37 -5.44
N LEU A 94 1.92 -7.20 -6.34
CA LEU A 94 2.39 -8.56 -6.55
C LEU A 94 3.06 -8.61 -7.93
N PHE A 95 4.31 -9.08 -7.98
CA PHE A 95 5.06 -9.18 -9.23
C PHE A 95 4.71 -10.46 -9.99
N ALA A 96 4.69 -10.37 -11.31
CA ALA A 96 4.43 -11.54 -12.17
C ALA A 96 5.60 -12.52 -12.16
N GLU A 97 6.82 -12.00 -12.15
CA GLU A 97 8.07 -12.73 -12.05
C GLU A 97 8.88 -12.20 -10.85
N PRO A 98 9.61 -13.08 -10.12
CA PRO A 98 10.47 -12.64 -9.03
C PRO A 98 11.54 -11.63 -9.50
N ALA A 99 11.47 -10.40 -9.00
CA ALA A 99 12.34 -9.29 -9.38
C ALA A 99 13.43 -9.04 -8.32
N ARG A 100 14.66 -8.84 -8.78
CA ARG A 100 15.77 -8.33 -7.99
C ARG A 100 15.87 -6.81 -8.18
N PHE A 101 15.66 -6.06 -7.11
CA PHE A 101 15.77 -4.60 -7.08
C PHE A 101 16.47 -4.15 -5.81
N ARG A 102 17.12 -2.99 -5.87
CA ARG A 102 17.74 -2.31 -4.73
C ARG A 102 16.79 -1.33 -4.06
N GLN A 103 15.94 -0.69 -4.86
CA GLN A 103 15.02 0.35 -4.39
C GLN A 103 13.72 0.36 -5.17
N ILE A 104 12.68 0.90 -4.54
CA ILE A 104 11.42 1.25 -5.17
C ILE A 104 11.33 2.77 -5.20
N VAL A 105 11.17 3.34 -6.39
CA VAL A 105 11.10 4.78 -6.61
C VAL A 105 9.69 5.14 -7.04
N LEU A 106 9.12 6.14 -6.36
CA LEU A 106 7.83 6.71 -6.73
C LEU A 106 8.06 8.08 -7.39
N SER A 107 7.32 8.37 -8.45
CA SER A 107 7.37 9.64 -9.16
C SER A 107 5.98 10.08 -9.57
N ALA A 108 5.61 11.33 -9.27
CA ALA A 108 4.30 11.89 -9.61
C ALA A 108 4.42 12.94 -10.71
N ALA A 109 3.57 12.85 -11.73
CA ALA A 109 3.56 13.78 -12.87
C ALA A 109 2.96 15.16 -12.53
N GLY A 110 2.50 15.38 -11.29
CA GLY A 110 1.69 16.53 -10.88
C GLY A 110 2.20 17.34 -9.68
N GLY A 111 3.42 17.08 -9.19
CA GLY A 111 4.01 17.81 -8.06
C GLY A 111 4.73 16.89 -7.08
N ASP A 112 5.08 17.45 -5.91
CA ASP A 112 5.73 16.71 -4.84
C ASP A 112 4.82 15.60 -4.31
N LEU A 113 5.37 14.40 -4.19
CA LEU A 113 4.68 13.28 -3.58
C LEU A 113 4.65 13.48 -2.05
N PRO A 114 3.54 13.17 -1.37
CA PRO A 114 3.53 13.15 0.08
C PRO A 114 4.56 12.16 0.63
N PRO A 115 4.94 12.29 1.92
CA PRO A 115 5.87 11.36 2.56
C PRO A 115 5.40 9.92 2.38
N TYR A 116 6.28 9.05 1.91
CA TYR A 116 5.97 7.64 1.70
C TYR A 116 7.05 6.74 2.26
N GLU A 117 6.69 5.50 2.50
CA GLU A 117 7.58 4.47 3.03
C GLU A 117 7.28 3.11 2.38
N ILE A 118 8.31 2.29 2.24
CA ILE A 118 8.16 0.88 1.84
C ILE A 118 8.03 0.08 3.13
N LYS A 119 6.82 -0.40 3.44
CA LYS A 119 6.54 -1.15 4.68
C LYS A 119 7.14 -2.54 4.67
N LEU A 120 7.04 -3.21 3.52
CA LEU A 120 7.56 -4.54 3.31
C LEU A 120 7.81 -4.74 1.82
N SER A 121 8.90 -5.42 1.49
CA SER A 121 9.21 -5.78 0.12
C SER A 121 9.97 -7.09 0.07
N SER A 122 9.75 -7.85 -0.98
CA SER A 122 10.50 -9.06 -1.34
C SER A 122 10.72 -9.11 -2.84
N ALA A 123 11.34 -10.17 -3.33
CA ALA A 123 11.43 -10.39 -4.76
C ALA A 123 10.06 -10.58 -5.45
N LYS A 124 8.95 -10.77 -4.72
CA LYS A 124 7.64 -11.09 -5.30
C LYS A 124 6.58 -10.04 -5.04
N PHE A 125 6.79 -9.15 -4.09
CA PHE A 125 5.79 -8.16 -3.74
C PHE A 125 6.41 -6.93 -3.10
N ALA A 126 5.62 -5.86 -3.06
CA ALA A 126 5.93 -4.67 -2.28
C ALA A 126 4.67 -4.05 -1.68
N ILE A 127 4.80 -3.46 -0.49
CA ILE A 127 3.77 -2.72 0.20
C ILE A 127 4.29 -1.31 0.43
N ILE A 128 3.62 -0.34 -0.16
CA ILE A 128 3.98 1.07 -0.11
C ILE A 128 2.92 1.81 0.67
N GLN A 129 3.32 2.64 1.61
CA GLN A 129 2.41 3.52 2.34
C GLN A 129 2.74 4.97 2.03
N ILE A 130 1.75 5.74 1.57
CA ILE A 130 1.86 7.18 1.31
C ILE A 130 1.00 7.90 2.36
N SER A 131 1.59 8.87 3.05
CA SER A 131 0.94 9.63 4.12
C SER A 131 0.27 10.88 3.55
N GLY A 132 -1.05 10.97 3.63
CA GLY A 132 -1.83 12.08 3.08
C GLY A 132 -2.54 11.74 1.78
N ASP A 133 -3.02 12.78 1.09
CA ASP A 133 -3.66 12.63 -0.22
C ASP A 133 -2.60 12.64 -1.31
N VAL A 134 -2.69 11.68 -2.23
CA VAL A 134 -1.89 11.73 -3.46
C VAL A 134 -2.52 12.76 -4.40
N PRO A 135 -1.75 13.75 -4.90
CA PRO A 135 -2.27 14.73 -5.85
C PRO A 135 -2.87 14.09 -7.10
N LYS A 136 -3.78 14.82 -7.76
CA LYS A 136 -4.32 14.38 -9.05
C LYS A 136 -3.18 14.26 -10.07
N GLY A 137 -3.10 13.11 -10.74
CA GLY A 137 -2.11 12.87 -11.79
C GLY A 137 -1.61 11.43 -11.81
N ALA A 138 -0.67 11.16 -12.71
CA ALA A 138 -0.03 9.86 -12.79
C ALA A 138 1.00 9.69 -11.66
N LEU A 139 0.90 8.59 -10.93
CA LEU A 139 1.92 8.05 -10.05
C LEU A 139 2.59 6.88 -10.76
N GLU A 140 3.91 6.96 -10.91
CA GLU A 140 4.75 5.88 -11.41
C GLU A 140 5.52 5.24 -10.26
N ILE A 141 5.50 3.91 -10.21
CA ILE A 141 6.19 3.10 -9.22
C ILE A 141 7.16 2.20 -9.96
N ASN A 142 8.45 2.32 -9.67
CA ASN A 142 9.52 1.61 -10.35
C ASN A 142 10.37 0.83 -9.36
N ALA A 143 10.50 -0.49 -9.54
CA ALA A 143 11.53 -1.27 -8.86
C ALA A 143 12.82 -1.22 -9.70
N GLN A 144 13.87 -0.60 -9.15
CA GLN A 144 15.15 -0.36 -9.82
C GLN A 144 16.26 -1.25 -9.24
N SER A 145 17.04 -1.88 -10.12
CA SER A 145 18.18 -2.76 -9.79
C SER A 145 19.50 -2.03 -9.56
#